data_AF-A0A8S3IXV3-F1
#
_entry.id   AF-A0A8S3IXV3-F1
#
_cell.length_a   1.000
_cell.length_b   1.000
_cell.length_c   1.000
_cell.angle_alpha   90.00
_cell.angle_beta   90.00
_cell.angle_gamma   90.00
#
_symmetry.space_group_name_H-M   'P 1'
#
loop_
_entity.id
_entity.type
_entity.pdbx_description
1 polymer ?
#
loop_
_entity_poly.entity_id
_entity_poly.type
_entity_poly.pdbx_seq_one_letter_code
_entity_poly.pdbx_strand_id
1 'polypeptide(L)'
;MRRDIHEIFKMTPQEKQVLMFSALNKQIRPVCKEFMRYPMEIYIDDESKLTPHSLRQYYIKLHKNQKLIDLLDQLEFNQIIIFVKPVQR
;
A
#
# COMPACT_ATOMS: atom_id res chain seq x y z
N MET A 1 -14.54 5.84 -5.87
CA MET A 1 -13.17 5.68 -6.38
C MET A 1 -13.07 4.89 -7.68
N ARG A 2 -13.43 3.59 -7.74
CA ARG A 2 -13.35 2.82 -9.01
C ARG A 2 -14.15 3.47 -10.15
N ARG A 3 -15.40 3.84 -9.88
CA ARG A 3 -16.27 4.53 -10.84
C ARG A 3 -15.61 5.81 -11.37
N ASP A 4 -15.15 6.65 -10.46
CA ASP A 4 -14.53 7.94 -10.77
C ASP A 4 -13.28 7.76 -11.64
N ILE A 5 -12.44 6.76 -11.33
CA ILE A 5 -11.26 6.43 -12.15
C ILE A 5 -11.66 6.01 -13.57
N HIS A 6 -12.69 5.17 -13.72
CA HIS A 6 -13.19 4.77 -15.04
C HIS A 6 -13.75 5.96 -15.83
N GLU A 7 -14.47 6.86 -15.17
CA GLU A 7 -15.01 8.08 -15.81
C GLU A 7 -13.89 8.99 -16.30
N ILE A 8 -12.90 9.28 -15.45
CA ILE A 8 -11.72 10.09 -15.83
C ILE A 8 -10.96 9.41 -16.97
N PHE A 9 -10.74 8.09 -16.91
CA PHE A 9 -10.01 7.36 -17.94
C PHE A 9 -10.69 7.47 -19.32
N LYS A 10 -12.02 7.43 -19.38
CA LYS A 10 -12.79 7.59 -20.61
C LYS A 10 -12.72 9.00 -21.19
N MET A 11 -12.47 10.01 -20.37
CA MET A 11 -12.31 11.41 -20.81
C MET A 11 -10.94 11.68 -21.44
N THR A 12 -9.96 10.78 -21.25
CA THR A 12 -8.64 10.90 -21.88
C THR A 12 -8.61 10.26 -23.27
N PRO A 13 -7.66 10.63 -24.15
CA PRO A 13 -7.48 9.98 -25.44
C PRO A 13 -7.39 8.45 -25.36
N GLN A 14 -7.93 7.78 -26.38
CA GLN A 14 -7.88 6.32 -26.49
C GLN A 14 -6.44 5.82 -26.67
N GLU A 15 -5.65 6.53 -27.48
CA GLU A 15 -4.24 6.25 -27.70
C GLU A 15 -3.41 7.06 -26.72
N LYS A 16 -2.98 6.41 -25.64
CA LYS A 16 -2.10 6.98 -24.63
C LYS A 16 -1.28 5.89 -23.97
N GLN A 17 -0.13 6.26 -23.42
CA GLN A 17 0.60 5.40 -22.50
C GLN A 17 -0.09 5.41 -21.14
N VAL A 18 -0.25 4.23 -20.54
CA VAL A 18 -0.80 4.05 -19.20
C VAL A 18 0.23 3.30 -18.37
N LEU A 19 0.58 3.86 -17.22
CA LEU A 19 1.52 3.28 -16.26
C LEU A 19 0.79 2.99 -14.96
N MET A 20 1.06 1.83 -14.37
CA MET A 20 0.52 1.44 -13.07
C MET A 20 1.66 0.96 -12.17
N PHE A 21 1.72 1.54 -10.96
CA PHE A 21 2.71 1.19 -9.94
C PHE A 21 1.98 0.81 -8.66
N SER A 22 2.20 -0.40 -8.16
CA SER A 22 1.65 -0.81 -6.87
C SER A 22 2.32 -2.10 -6.36
N ALA A 23 2.35 -2.28 -5.04
CA ALA A 23 2.64 -3.55 -4.39
C ALA A 23 1.40 -4.47 -4.45
N LEU A 24 0.97 -4.84 -5.67
CA LEU A 24 -0.27 -5.61 -5.89
C LEU A 24 -0.11 -7.08 -5.55
N ASN A 25 -1.16 -7.63 -4.95
CA ASN A 25 -1.37 -9.09 -4.96
C ASN A 25 -1.59 -9.57 -6.41
N LYS A 26 -1.08 -10.77 -6.73
CA LYS A 26 -1.19 -11.42 -8.05
C LYS A 26 -2.63 -11.44 -8.59
N GLN A 27 -3.63 -11.52 -7.71
CA GLN A 27 -5.05 -11.56 -8.07
C GLN A 27 -5.58 -10.28 -8.73
N ILE A 28 -4.96 -9.12 -8.50
CA ILE A 28 -5.45 -7.82 -9.01
C ILE A 28 -4.89 -7.53 -10.41
N ARG A 29 -3.82 -8.23 -10.83
CA ARG A 29 -3.13 -8.01 -12.11
C ARG A 29 -4.07 -8.02 -13.33
N PRO A 30 -5.06 -8.91 -13.47
CA PRO A 30 -5.97 -8.89 -14.63
C PRO A 30 -6.72 -7.56 -14.77
N VAL A 31 -7.20 -6.99 -13.66
CA VAL A 31 -7.94 -5.72 -13.66
C VAL A 31 -7.05 -4.57 -14.13
N CYS A 32 -5.78 -4.54 -13.73
CA CYS A 32 -4.84 -3.53 -14.19
C CYS A 32 -4.61 -3.58 -15.70
N LYS A 33 -4.52 -4.79 -16.27
CA LYS A 33 -4.29 -5.00 -17.70
C LYS A 33 -5.43 -4.48 -18.57
N GLU A 34 -6.66 -4.43 -18.07
CA GLU A 34 -7.80 -3.85 -18.81
C GLU A 34 -7.61 -2.37 -19.18
N PHE A 35 -6.76 -1.64 -18.45
CA PHE A 35 -6.46 -0.23 -18.70
C PHE A 35 -5.24 -0.01 -19.59
N MET A 36 -4.50 -1.06 -19.96
CA MET A 36 -3.22 -0.95 -20.64
C MET A 36 -3.25 -1.72 -21.97
N ARG A 37 -2.55 -1.21 -22.99
CA ARG A 37 -2.37 -1.90 -24.28
C ARG A 37 -0.95 -2.46 -24.33
N TYR A 38 -0.79 -3.78 -24.39
CA TYR A 38 0.50 -4.48 -24.42
C TYR A 38 1.53 -3.94 -23.39
N PRO A 39 1.22 -3.92 -22.08
CA PRO A 39 2.11 -3.35 -21.08
C PRO A 39 3.40 -4.16 -20.93
N MET A 40 4.51 -3.48 -20.63
CA MET A 40 5.68 -4.12 -20.04
C MET A 40 5.36 -4.48 -18.58
N GLU A 41 5.55 -5.74 -18.22
CA GLU A 41 5.23 -6.26 -16.89
C GLU A 41 6.51 -6.52 -16.09
N ILE A 42 6.73 -5.73 -15.05
CA ILE A 42 7.87 -5.89 -14.12
C ILE A 42 7.30 -6.34 -12.77
N TYR A 43 7.68 -7.54 -12.34
CA TYR A 43 7.23 -8.12 -11.08
C TYR A 43 8.39 -8.37 -10.12
N ILE A 44 8.12 -8.11 -8.85
CA ILE A 44 8.97 -8.53 -7.73
C ILE A 44 8.21 -9.66 -7.03
N ASP A 45 8.41 -10.90 -7.50
CA ASP A 45 7.65 -12.07 -7.03
C ASP A 45 8.19 -12.66 -5.71
N ASP A 46 9.31 -12.14 -5.22
CA ASP A 46 9.89 -12.55 -3.95
C ASP A 46 9.35 -11.66 -2.82
N GLU A 47 8.31 -12.13 -2.12
CA GLU A 47 7.73 -11.43 -0.98
C GLU A 47 8.78 -11.18 0.13
N SER A 48 9.82 -12.02 0.22
CA SER A 48 10.92 -11.81 1.17
C SER A 48 11.80 -10.61 0.82
N LYS A 49 11.82 -10.17 -0.45
CA LYS A 49 12.45 -8.91 -0.90
C LYS A 49 11.58 -7.69 -0.66
N LEU A 50 10.27 -7.87 -0.41
CA LEU A 50 9.36 -6.76 -0.09
C LEU A 50 9.47 -6.35 1.39
N THR A 51 9.82 -7.27 2.27
CA THR A 51 10.22 -6.94 3.64
C THR A 51 11.67 -6.46 3.63
N PRO A 52 11.97 -5.19 3.94
CA PRO A 52 13.36 -4.76 4.06
C PRO A 52 14.07 -5.64 5.09
N HIS A 53 15.28 -6.12 4.79
CA HIS A 53 16.07 -6.90 5.75
C HIS A 53 16.34 -6.15 7.06
N SER A 54 16.21 -4.82 7.05
CA SER A 54 16.34 -3.95 8.22
C SER A 54 15.04 -3.75 9.02
N LEU A 55 13.89 -4.21 8.52
CA LEU A 55 12.60 -3.99 9.17
C LEU A 55 12.34 -5.05 10.24
N ARG A 56 12.44 -4.65 11.51
CA ARG A 56 12.10 -5.50 12.65
C ARG A 56 10.61 -5.36 12.97
N GLN A 57 9.87 -6.46 12.89
CA GLN A 57 8.43 -6.50 13.14
C GLN A 57 8.14 -7.22 14.46
N TYR A 58 7.35 -6.59 15.33
CA TYR A 58 6.95 -7.13 16.62
C TYR A 58 5.44 -6.98 16.78
N TYR A 59 4.82 -7.85 17.61
CA TYR A 59 3.42 -7.72 17.97
C TYR A 59 3.26 -7.82 19.48
N ILE A 60 2.30 -7.09 20.04
CA ILE A 60 1.96 -7.16 21.47
C ILE A 60 0.44 -7.24 21.58
N LYS A 61 -0.07 -8.24 22.30
CA LYS A 61 -1.50 -8.43 22.56
C LYS A 61 -1.86 -7.73 23.88
N LEU A 62 -2.58 -6.61 23.85
CA LEU A 62 -2.91 -5.83 25.05
C LEU A 62 -4.12 -4.89 24.89
N HIS A 63 -4.56 -4.29 26.02
CA HIS A 63 -5.52 -3.19 26.10
C HIS A 63 -4.80 -1.82 26.12
N LYS A 64 -5.14 -0.95 25.17
CA LYS A 64 -4.18 -0.24 24.29
C LYS A 64 -3.40 0.96 24.84
N ASN A 65 -3.90 1.70 25.83
CA ASN A 65 -3.47 3.09 25.96
C ASN A 65 -2.17 3.27 26.76
N GLN A 66 -1.99 2.54 27.87
CA GLN A 66 -0.80 2.72 28.72
C GLN A 66 0.49 2.26 28.01
N LYS A 67 0.44 1.11 27.33
CA LYS A 67 1.64 0.53 26.73
C LYS A 67 2.19 1.33 25.55
N LEU A 68 1.32 2.03 24.83
CA LEU A 68 1.78 2.91 23.75
C LEU A 68 2.67 4.03 24.32
N ILE A 69 2.24 4.65 25.43
CA ILE A 69 3.02 5.69 26.11
C ILE A 69 4.36 5.11 26.56
N ASP A 70 4.34 3.96 27.25
CA ASP A 70 5.56 3.31 27.72
C ASP A 70 6.55 3.01 26.55
N LEU A 71 6.06 2.65 25.37
CA LEU A 71 6.90 2.41 24.19
C LEU A 71 7.48 3.70 23.61
N LEU A 72 6.71 4.78 23.61
CA LEU A 72 7.19 6.08 23.12
C LEU A 72 8.27 6.66 24.04
N ASP A 73 8.20 6.39 25.36
CA ASP A 73 9.20 6.85 26.33
C ASP A 73 10.49 6.01 26.30
N GLN A 74 10.40 4.72 25.98
CA GLN A 74 11.54 3.79 26.00
C GLN A 74 12.32 3.72 24.69
N LEU A 75 11.69 4.04 23.56
CA LEU A 75 12.31 3.89 22.24
C LEU A 75 12.93 5.20 21.77
N GLU A 76 14.15 5.15 21.27
CA GLU A 76 14.78 6.27 20.56
C GLU A 76 14.42 6.20 19.07
N PHE A 77 13.82 7.27 18.54
CA PHE A 77 13.42 7.37 17.14
C PHE A 77 13.45 8.82 16.68
N ASN A 78 13.67 9.05 15.37
CA ASN A 78 13.60 10.39 14.80
C ASN A 78 12.14 10.84 14.63
N GLN A 79 11.31 9.96 14.05
CA GLN A 79 9.89 10.21 13.77
C GLN A 79 9.10 8.89 13.79
N ILE A 80 7.82 8.95 14.17
CA ILE A 80 6.91 7.80 14.21
C ILE A 80 5.61 8.12 13.45
N ILE A 81 5.06 7.10 12.78
CA ILE A 81 3.70 7.10 12.23
C ILE A 81 2.85 6.10 13.03
N ILE A 82 1.73 6.56 13.60
CA ILE A 82 0.78 5.73 14.35
C ILE A 82 -0.54 5.63 13.57
N PHE A 83 -0.88 4.43 13.12
CA PHE A 83 -2.15 4.17 12.45
C PHE A 83 -3.25 3.80 13.46
N VAL A 84 -4.29 4.63 13.54
CA VAL A 84 -5.51 4.35 14.33
C VAL A 84 -6.66 3.97 13.40
N LYS A 85 -7.62 3.19 13.92
CA LYS A 85 -8.88 2.97 13.17
C LYS A 85 -9.61 4.32 13.03
N PRO A 86 -10.30 4.58 11.92
CA PRO A 86 -11.10 5.79 11.77
C PRO A 86 -12.15 5.84 12.89
N VAL A 87 -12.34 7.03 13.46
CA VAL A 87 -13.45 7.30 14.37
C VAL A 87 -14.70 7.42 13.50
N GLN A 88 -15.71 6.57 13.72
CA GLN A 88 -17.06 6.83 13.21
C GLN A 88 -17.52 8.14 13.86
N ARG A 89 -17.63 9.19 13.05
CA ARG A 89 -18.27 10.44 13.46
C ARG A 89 -19.79 10.27 13.44
#